data_AF-A0A9E4UA10-F1
#
_entry.id   AF-A0A9E4UA10-F1
#
_cell.length_a   1.000
_cell.length_b   1.000
_cell.length_c   1.000
_cell.angle_alpha   90.00
_cell.angle_beta   90.00
_cell.angle_gamma   90.00
#
_symmetry.space_group_name_H-M   'P 1'
#
loop_
_entity.id
_entity.type
_entity.pdbx_description
1 polymer ?
#
loop_
_entity_poly.entity_id
_entity_poly.type
_entity_poly.pdbx_seq_one_letter_code
_entity_poly.pdbx_strand_id
1 'polypeptide(L)'
;MIPHPLSQTTAPDHVLRIRLTASVTVYGCALGAAAILISIIARTGVFEEAEHLRLIPALFSALTGAVAAFLVTPLAIYHARDRANESSGLLIWLGLGLGFGLASSFVTGLLLPLNVVIISLAEGVVGVGELPSQAFEAALRGIRSFYVEGALAIFTWLLAGALFGVGAWIIDRLNASPNPIASKYGAWAVSLSLGLTVVAFAAFGPPETLRNLG
;
A
#
# COMPACT_ATOMS: atom_id res chain seq x y z
N MET A 1 15.70 36.34 38.81
CA MET A 1 16.08 36.08 37.41
C MET A 1 15.97 34.58 37.21
N ILE A 2 14.81 34.10 36.75
CA ILE A 2 14.54 32.67 36.54
C ILE A 2 14.91 32.40 35.08
N PRO A 3 15.80 31.43 34.79
CA PRO A 3 16.11 31.10 33.41
C PRO A 3 14.87 30.47 32.77
N HIS A 4 14.36 31.11 31.71
CA HIS A 4 13.38 30.52 30.82
C HIS A 4 13.94 29.19 30.29
N PRO A 5 13.20 28.07 30.38
CA PRO A 5 13.59 26.86 29.71
C PRO A 5 13.60 27.11 28.20
N LEU A 6 14.74 26.79 27.57
CA LEU A 6 14.98 26.83 26.14
C LEU A 6 13.76 26.27 25.41
N SER A 7 13.22 27.04 24.46
CA SER A 7 12.10 26.60 23.64
C SER A 7 12.46 25.27 22.99
N GLN A 8 11.71 24.24 23.33
CA GLN A 8 11.77 22.97 22.62
C GLN A 8 11.46 23.29 21.16
N THR A 9 12.45 23.13 20.29
CA THR A 9 12.29 23.29 18.85
C THR A 9 11.49 22.09 18.36
N THR A 10 10.18 22.14 18.59
CA THR A 10 9.21 21.32 17.87
C THR A 10 9.44 21.56 16.39
N ALA A 11 9.62 20.48 15.62
CA ALA A 11 9.80 20.58 14.18
C ALA A 11 8.64 21.40 13.57
N PRO A 12 8.87 22.19 12.52
CA PRO A 12 7.82 22.97 11.90
C PRO A 12 6.67 22.05 11.48
N ASP A 13 5.43 22.49 11.69
CA ASP A 13 4.23 21.67 11.43
C ASP A 13 4.24 21.06 10.01
N HIS A 14 4.56 21.83 8.97
CA HIS A 14 4.66 21.33 7.60
C HIS A 14 5.64 20.16 7.43
N VAL A 15 6.74 20.11 8.19
CA VAL A 15 7.72 19.01 8.16
C VAL A 15 7.10 17.75 8.76
N LEU A 16 6.34 17.88 9.85
CA LEU A 16 5.63 16.77 10.47
C LEU A 16 4.59 16.19 9.52
N ARG A 17 3.83 17.03 8.81
CA ARG A 17 2.80 16.61 7.84
C ARG A 17 3.41 15.87 6.65
N ILE A 18 4.48 16.42 6.06
CA ILE A 18 5.17 15.79 4.92
C ILE A 18 5.78 14.45 5.34
N ARG A 19 6.42 14.38 6.52
CA ARG A 19 7.05 13.16 7.00
C ARG A 19 6.02 12.07 7.33
N LEU A 20 4.92 12.42 7.99
CA LEU A 20 3.81 11.48 8.23
C LEU A 20 3.27 10.97 6.89
N THR A 21 2.99 11.88 5.96
CA THR A 21 2.46 11.50 4.64
C THR A 21 3.41 10.56 3.91
N ALA A 22 4.70 10.91 3.83
CA ALA A 22 5.70 10.11 3.13
C ALA A 22 5.90 8.73 3.77
N SER A 23 6.08 8.67 5.09
CA SER A 23 6.31 7.40 5.81
C SER A 23 5.10 6.46 5.76
N VAL A 24 3.89 6.99 5.93
CA VAL A 24 2.65 6.20 5.82
C VAL A 24 2.41 5.78 4.37
N THR A 25 2.72 6.63 3.39
CA THR A 25 2.61 6.26 1.96
C THR A 25 3.58 5.14 1.59
N VAL A 26 4.83 5.19 2.04
CA VAL A 26 5.80 4.10 1.79
C VAL A 26 5.31 2.79 2.39
N TYR A 27 4.76 2.81 3.61
CA TYR A 27 4.17 1.63 4.22
C TYR A 27 2.94 1.14 3.44
N GLY A 28 2.06 2.05 3.02
CA GLY A 28 0.90 1.76 2.16
C GLY A 28 1.30 1.12 0.84
N CYS A 29 2.35 1.62 0.17
CA CYS A 29 2.88 1.03 -1.06
C CYS A 29 3.37 -0.41 -0.84
N ALA A 30 4.06 -0.68 0.26
CA ALA A 30 4.51 -2.03 0.61
C ALA A 30 3.33 -2.98 0.87
N LEU A 31 2.29 -2.51 1.58
CA LEU A 31 1.06 -3.25 1.76
C LEU A 31 0.34 -3.51 0.43
N GLY A 32 0.28 -2.52 -0.46
CA GLY A 32 -0.35 -2.68 -1.78
C GLY A 32 0.38 -3.69 -2.66
N ALA A 33 1.73 -3.66 -2.65
CA ALA A 33 2.56 -4.64 -3.33
C ALA A 33 2.32 -6.08 -2.80
N ALA A 34 2.23 -6.24 -1.48
CA ALA A 34 1.94 -7.54 -0.88
C ALA A 34 0.50 -8.01 -1.17
N ALA A 35 -0.49 -7.11 -1.03
CA ALA A 35 -1.90 -7.43 -1.20
C ALA A 35 -2.21 -7.95 -2.60
N ILE A 36 -1.63 -7.35 -3.65
CA ILE A 36 -1.86 -7.83 -5.03
C ILE A 36 -1.18 -9.18 -5.28
N LEU A 37 0.02 -9.43 -4.76
CA LEU A 37 0.69 -10.73 -4.89
C LEU A 37 -0.12 -11.84 -4.20
N ILE A 38 -0.58 -11.59 -2.98
CA ILE A 38 -1.44 -12.51 -2.24
C ILE A 38 -2.76 -12.73 -2.97
N SER A 39 -3.38 -11.66 -3.48
CA SER A 39 -4.65 -11.75 -4.23
C SER A 39 -4.52 -12.60 -5.49
N ILE A 40 -3.39 -12.56 -6.19
CA ILE A 40 -3.16 -13.40 -7.36
C ILE A 40 -3.02 -14.87 -6.94
N ILE A 41 -2.27 -15.17 -5.89
CA ILE A 41 -2.13 -16.54 -5.35
C ILE A 41 -3.48 -17.06 -4.85
N ALA A 42 -4.27 -16.26 -4.14
CA ALA A 42 -5.58 -16.63 -3.59
C ALA A 42 -6.60 -17.07 -4.64
N ARG A 43 -6.38 -16.69 -5.91
CA ARG A 43 -7.27 -17.04 -7.02
C ARG A 43 -6.89 -18.34 -7.72
N THR A 44 -5.80 -19.00 -7.32
CA THR A 44 -5.53 -20.37 -7.78
C THR A 44 -6.64 -21.30 -7.31
N GLY A 45 -7.12 -22.17 -8.21
CA GLY A 45 -8.23 -23.06 -7.90
C GLY A 45 -7.90 -23.97 -6.71
N VAL A 46 -8.92 -24.41 -5.96
CA VAL A 46 -8.74 -25.32 -4.80
C VAL A 46 -8.01 -26.62 -5.18
N PHE A 47 -8.14 -27.03 -6.45
CA PHE A 47 -7.51 -28.24 -7.02
C PHE A 47 -6.19 -27.96 -7.75
N GLU A 48 -5.74 -26.70 -7.78
CA GLU A 48 -4.46 -26.30 -8.36
C GLU A 48 -3.45 -26.06 -7.23
N GLU A 49 -2.18 -26.40 -7.48
CA GLU A 49 -1.11 -26.10 -6.54
C GLU A 49 -0.84 -24.59 -6.56
N ALA A 50 -0.86 -23.97 -5.37
CA ALA A 50 -0.53 -22.57 -5.24
C ALA A 50 0.98 -22.37 -5.48
N GLU A 51 1.33 -21.57 -6.49
CA GLU A 51 2.72 -21.24 -6.80
C GLU A 51 2.93 -19.73 -6.84
N HIS A 52 4.15 -19.31 -6.50
CA HIS A 52 4.54 -17.91 -6.68
C HIS A 52 4.65 -17.59 -8.17
N LEU A 53 4.29 -16.36 -8.51
CA LEU A 53 4.54 -15.83 -9.84
C LEU A 53 6.03 -15.83 -10.17
N ARG A 54 6.34 -16.00 -11.47
CA ARG A 54 7.68 -15.72 -11.99
C ARG A 54 8.08 -14.28 -11.69
N LEU A 55 9.38 -14.04 -11.59
CA LEU A 55 9.94 -12.75 -11.14
C LEU A 55 9.40 -11.54 -11.91
N ILE A 56 9.32 -11.61 -13.24
CA ILE A 56 8.87 -10.48 -14.07
C ILE A 56 7.38 -10.15 -13.81
N PRO A 57 6.42 -11.09 -13.95
CA PRO A 57 5.03 -10.86 -13.57
C PRO A 57 4.86 -10.42 -12.11
N ALA A 58 5.62 -11.00 -11.18
CA ALA A 58 5.58 -10.65 -9.77
C ALA A 58 5.97 -9.18 -9.55
N LEU A 59 7.07 -8.73 -10.18
CA LEU A 59 7.56 -7.36 -10.04
C LEU A 59 6.55 -6.33 -10.56
N PHE A 60 6.04 -6.51 -11.78
CA PHE A 60 5.06 -5.58 -12.36
C PHE A 60 3.73 -5.59 -11.61
N SER A 61 3.29 -6.75 -11.13
CA SER A 61 2.10 -6.84 -10.28
C SER A 61 2.32 -6.12 -8.96
N ALA A 62 3.43 -6.36 -8.27
CA ALA A 62 3.77 -5.66 -7.03
C ALA A 62 3.83 -4.13 -7.23
N LEU A 63 4.41 -3.66 -8.33
CA LEU A 63 4.41 -2.24 -8.70
C LEU A 63 2.99 -1.71 -8.91
N THR A 64 2.11 -2.48 -9.56
CA THR A 64 0.71 -2.10 -9.76
C THR A 64 -0.02 -1.89 -8.44
N GLY A 65 0.11 -2.84 -7.51
CA GLY A 65 -0.47 -2.72 -6.16
C GLY A 65 0.13 -1.54 -5.37
N ALA A 66 1.44 -1.32 -5.49
CA ALA A 66 2.11 -0.17 -4.87
C ALA A 66 1.61 1.16 -5.45
N VAL A 67 1.42 1.27 -6.77
CA VAL A 67 0.88 2.47 -7.42
C VAL A 67 -0.56 2.73 -6.99
N ALA A 68 -1.39 1.69 -6.91
CA ALA A 68 -2.76 1.84 -6.41
C ALA A 68 -2.77 2.39 -4.97
N ALA A 69 -1.98 1.81 -4.08
CA ALA A 69 -1.85 2.28 -2.71
C ALA A 69 -1.23 3.68 -2.61
N PHE A 70 -0.28 4.03 -3.48
CA PHE A 70 0.31 5.37 -3.57
C PHE A 70 -0.74 6.44 -3.91
N LEU A 71 -1.68 6.13 -4.81
CA LEU A 71 -2.75 7.05 -5.18
C LEU A 71 -3.77 7.22 -4.04
N VAL A 72 -4.07 6.14 -3.32
CA VAL A 72 -5.11 6.12 -2.28
C VAL A 72 -4.59 6.69 -0.95
N THR A 73 -3.36 6.36 -0.54
CA THR A 73 -2.87 6.66 0.81
C THR A 73 -2.89 8.15 1.15
N PRO A 74 -2.35 9.07 0.32
CA PRO A 74 -2.35 10.51 0.63
C PRO A 74 -3.77 11.09 0.74
N LEU A 75 -4.73 10.55 -0.02
CA LEU A 75 -6.13 10.93 0.05
C LEU A 75 -6.78 10.41 1.33
N ALA A 76 -6.52 9.15 1.68
CA ALA A 76 -7.05 8.52 2.88
C ALA A 76 -6.61 9.26 4.15
N ILE A 77 -5.35 9.67 4.24
CA ILE A 77 -4.81 10.32 5.44
C ILE A 77 -4.94 11.85 5.42
N TYR A 78 -5.62 12.42 4.44
CA TYR A 78 -5.72 13.87 4.26
C TYR A 78 -6.14 14.61 5.54
N HIS A 79 -7.09 14.06 6.28
CA HIS A 79 -7.57 14.67 7.54
C HIS A 79 -6.63 14.39 8.72
N ALA A 80 -6.00 13.22 8.78
CA ALA A 80 -5.07 12.87 9.85
C ALA A 80 -3.77 13.69 9.77
N ARG A 81 -3.30 14.01 8.55
CA ARG A 81 -2.08 14.81 8.36
C ARG A 81 -2.22 16.26 8.84
N ASP A 82 -3.44 16.81 8.89
CA ASP A 82 -3.66 18.19 9.34
C ASP A 82 -3.50 18.35 10.86
N ARG A 83 -3.50 17.23 11.58
CA ARG A 83 -3.21 17.14 13.02
C ARG A 83 -1.91 16.38 13.29
N ALA A 84 -0.92 16.47 12.42
CA ALA A 84 0.33 15.69 12.55
C ALA A 84 1.14 15.99 13.84
N ASN A 85 0.80 17.03 14.58
CA ASN A 85 1.34 17.38 15.89
C ASN A 85 0.68 16.59 17.05
N GLU A 86 -0.50 15.99 16.83
CA GLU A 86 -1.26 15.23 17.81
C GLU A 86 -1.60 13.85 17.26
N SER A 87 -1.21 12.79 17.96
CA SER A 87 -1.51 11.43 17.49
C SER A 87 -3.03 11.18 17.50
N SER A 88 -3.54 10.78 16.34
CA SER A 88 -4.93 10.37 16.19
C SER A 88 -5.18 9.02 16.85
N GLY A 89 -6.39 8.83 17.39
CA GLY A 89 -6.76 7.58 18.05
C GLY A 89 -6.73 6.37 17.10
N LEU A 90 -6.44 5.18 17.63
CA LEU A 90 -6.38 3.93 16.86
C LEU A 90 -7.67 3.67 16.04
N LEU A 91 -8.84 3.99 16.61
CA LEU A 91 -10.12 3.80 15.92
C LEU A 91 -10.23 4.64 14.63
N ILE A 92 -9.68 5.86 14.63
CA ILE A 92 -9.64 6.71 13.43
C ILE A 92 -8.77 6.03 12.37
N TRP A 93 -7.59 5.55 12.76
CA TRP A 93 -6.69 4.86 11.86
C TRP A 93 -7.24 3.54 11.33
N LEU A 94 -7.99 2.78 12.12
CA LEU A 94 -8.70 1.59 11.65
C LEU A 94 -9.80 1.96 10.64
N GLY A 95 -10.56 3.03 10.87
CA GLY A 95 -11.53 3.55 9.90
C GLY A 95 -10.86 3.99 8.59
N LEU A 96 -9.73 4.69 8.68
CA LEU A 96 -8.91 5.04 7.51
C LEU A 96 -8.34 3.80 6.81
N GLY A 97 -7.97 2.77 7.58
CA GLY A 97 -7.51 1.48 7.09
C GLY A 97 -8.57 0.74 6.29
N LEU A 98 -9.82 0.71 6.76
CA LEU A 98 -10.95 0.16 6.01
C LEU A 98 -11.17 0.92 4.70
N GLY A 99 -11.14 2.26 4.75
CA GLY A 99 -11.24 3.10 3.55
C GLY A 99 -10.10 2.85 2.57
N PHE A 100 -8.87 2.73 3.06
CA PHE A 100 -7.68 2.39 2.27
C PHE A 100 -7.83 1.01 1.60
N GLY A 101 -8.25 -0.02 2.34
CA GLY A 101 -8.42 -1.37 1.81
C GLY A 101 -9.47 -1.41 0.71
N LEU A 102 -10.66 -0.85 0.98
CA LEU A 102 -11.72 -0.77 -0.02
C LEU A 102 -11.27 -0.02 -1.27
N ALA A 103 -10.82 1.23 -1.13
CA ALA A 103 -10.44 2.06 -2.27
C ALA A 103 -9.28 1.45 -3.06
N SER A 104 -8.24 0.93 -2.39
CA SER A 104 -7.07 0.36 -3.06
C SER A 104 -7.39 -0.95 -3.79
N SER A 105 -8.36 -1.73 -3.32
CA SER A 105 -8.85 -2.92 -4.04
C SER A 105 -9.40 -2.55 -5.41
N PHE A 106 -10.30 -1.57 -5.46
CA PHE A 106 -10.93 -1.13 -6.69
C PHE A 106 -9.94 -0.38 -7.61
N VAL A 107 -9.07 0.47 -7.07
CA VAL A 107 -8.01 1.15 -7.84
C VAL A 107 -7.05 0.12 -8.44
N THR A 108 -6.68 -0.93 -7.70
CA THR A 108 -5.89 -2.02 -8.26
C THR A 108 -6.65 -2.75 -9.36
N GLY A 109 -7.93 -3.03 -9.15
CA GLY A 109 -8.82 -3.61 -10.16
C GLY A 109 -8.83 -2.81 -11.46
N LEU A 110 -8.84 -1.47 -11.40
CA LEU A 110 -8.74 -0.58 -12.56
C LEU A 110 -7.42 -0.71 -13.31
N LEU A 111 -6.31 -0.88 -12.58
CA LEU A 111 -4.96 -0.91 -13.15
C LEU A 111 -4.55 -2.30 -13.67
N LEU A 112 -5.23 -3.37 -13.25
CA LEU A 112 -4.88 -4.74 -13.62
C LEU A 112 -4.83 -5.01 -15.14
N PRO A 113 -5.76 -4.52 -15.98
CA PRO A 113 -5.64 -4.73 -17.43
C PRO A 113 -4.40 -4.07 -18.03
N LEU A 114 -4.00 -2.91 -17.50
CA LEU A 114 -2.76 -2.25 -17.92
C LEU A 114 -1.53 -3.03 -17.45
N ASN A 115 -1.56 -3.60 -16.24
CA ASN A 115 -0.52 -4.50 -15.74
C ASN A 115 -0.31 -5.70 -16.69
N VAL A 116 -1.39 -6.31 -17.17
CA VAL A 116 -1.31 -7.43 -18.13
C VAL A 116 -0.64 -7.02 -19.44
N VAL A 117 -0.93 -5.82 -19.97
CA VAL A 117 -0.27 -5.30 -21.19
C VAL A 117 1.23 -5.09 -20.96
N ILE A 118 1.61 -4.52 -19.81
CA ILE A 118 3.01 -4.29 -19.45
C ILE A 118 3.78 -5.61 -19.30
N ILE A 119 3.18 -6.61 -18.63
CA ILE A 119 3.77 -7.95 -18.50
C ILE A 119 3.93 -8.60 -19.89
N SER A 120 2.90 -8.53 -20.73
CA SER A 120 2.93 -9.10 -22.09
C SER A 120 4.00 -8.46 -22.97
N LEU A 121 4.24 -7.15 -22.82
CA LEU A 121 5.36 -6.46 -23.46
C LEU A 121 6.71 -6.95 -22.93
N ALA A 122 6.85 -7.05 -21.61
CA ALA A 122 8.10 -7.46 -20.97
C ALA A 122 8.49 -8.91 -21.30
N GLU A 123 7.50 -9.76 -21.53
CA GLU A 123 7.69 -11.16 -21.95
C GLU A 123 7.86 -11.32 -23.48
N GLY A 124 7.78 -10.22 -24.25
CA GLY A 124 7.94 -10.23 -25.70
C GLY A 124 6.75 -10.82 -26.47
N VAL A 125 5.60 -10.99 -25.81
CA VAL A 125 4.35 -11.45 -26.43
C VAL A 125 3.74 -10.36 -27.29
N VAL A 126 3.96 -9.09 -26.91
CA VAL A 126 3.40 -7.91 -27.57
C VAL A 126 4.54 -7.02 -28.09
N GLY A 127 4.43 -6.55 -29.33
CA GLY A 127 5.37 -5.59 -29.91
C GLY A 127 5.18 -4.17 -29.36
N VAL A 128 6.27 -3.40 -29.26
CA VAL A 128 6.24 -1.99 -28.78
C VAL A 128 5.28 -1.11 -29.61
N GLY A 129 5.13 -1.40 -30.90
CA GLY A 129 4.22 -0.68 -31.80
C GLY A 129 2.73 -0.88 -31.48
N GLU A 130 2.38 -1.95 -30.78
CA GLU A 130 0.99 -2.28 -30.38
C GLU A 130 0.64 -1.72 -29.01
N LEU A 131 1.61 -1.15 -28.28
CA LEU A 131 1.37 -0.61 -26.94
C LEU A 131 0.30 0.48 -26.88
N PRO A 132 0.25 1.46 -27.79
CA PRO A 132 -0.76 2.52 -27.70
C PRO A 132 -2.19 1.97 -27.82
N SER A 133 -2.43 1.04 -28.74
CA SER A 133 -3.75 0.44 -28.93
C SER A 133 -4.11 -0.47 -27.76
N GLN A 134 -3.19 -1.31 -27.30
CA GLN A 134 -3.43 -2.21 -26.17
C GLN A 134 -3.61 -1.46 -24.85
N ALA A 135 -2.85 -0.38 -24.62
CA ALA A 135 -3.02 0.47 -23.44
C ALA A 135 -4.38 1.17 -23.44
N PHE A 136 -4.85 1.64 -24.61
CA PHE A 136 -6.18 2.23 -24.74
C PHE A 136 -7.27 1.19 -24.46
N GLU A 137 -7.18 -0.01 -25.05
CA GLU A 137 -8.11 -1.09 -24.76
C GLU A 137 -8.08 -1.50 -23.28
N ALA A 138 -6.90 -1.59 -22.69
CA ALA A 138 -6.73 -1.90 -21.27
C ALA A 138 -7.39 -0.83 -20.40
N ALA A 139 -7.28 0.46 -20.75
CA ALA A 139 -7.95 1.54 -20.02
C ALA A 139 -9.49 1.37 -20.07
N LEU A 140 -10.05 1.01 -21.23
CA LEU A 140 -11.49 0.75 -21.36
C LEU A 140 -11.92 -0.49 -20.57
N ARG A 141 -11.15 -1.59 -20.65
CA ARG A 141 -11.37 -2.81 -19.87
C ARG A 141 -11.22 -2.55 -18.37
N GLY A 142 -10.39 -1.59 -18.00
CA GLY A 142 -10.16 -1.10 -16.65
C GLY A 142 -11.45 -0.75 -15.93
N ILE A 143 -12.44 -0.16 -16.62
CA ILE A 143 -13.72 0.21 -16.01
C ILE A 143 -14.49 -1.02 -15.52
N ARG A 144 -14.56 -2.08 -16.34
CA ARG A 144 -15.18 -3.35 -15.94
C ARG A 144 -14.35 -4.04 -14.87
N SER A 145 -13.03 -4.04 -15.05
CA SER A 145 -12.06 -4.65 -14.16
C SER A 145 -12.07 -4.04 -12.75
N PHE A 146 -12.28 -2.72 -12.64
CA PHE A 146 -12.47 -2.02 -11.36
C PHE A 146 -13.50 -2.75 -10.51
N TYR A 147 -14.70 -3.03 -11.04
CA TYR A 147 -15.75 -3.70 -10.29
C TYR A 147 -15.49 -5.18 -10.07
N VAL A 148 -15.11 -5.91 -11.12
CA VAL A 148 -14.97 -7.38 -11.04
C VAL A 148 -13.73 -7.74 -10.22
N GLU A 149 -12.56 -7.26 -10.65
CA GLU A 149 -11.30 -7.61 -10.01
C GLU A 149 -11.17 -6.97 -8.62
N GLY A 150 -11.67 -5.74 -8.47
CA GLY A 150 -11.70 -5.06 -7.18
C GLY A 150 -12.59 -5.76 -6.16
N ALA A 151 -13.74 -6.31 -6.57
CA ALA A 151 -14.60 -7.08 -5.68
C ALA A 151 -13.98 -8.44 -5.32
N LEU A 152 -13.35 -9.12 -6.28
CA LEU A 152 -12.72 -10.42 -6.06
C LEU A 152 -11.50 -10.34 -5.11
N ALA A 153 -10.82 -9.21 -5.04
CA ALA A 153 -9.66 -9.03 -4.17
C ALA A 153 -10.01 -8.37 -2.81
N ILE A 154 -11.29 -8.07 -2.56
CA ILE A 154 -11.69 -7.19 -1.46
C ILE A 154 -11.27 -7.72 -0.08
N PHE A 155 -11.29 -9.04 0.12
CA PHE A 155 -10.93 -9.65 1.40
C PHE A 155 -9.44 -9.42 1.73
N THR A 156 -8.53 -9.75 0.80
CA THR A 156 -7.10 -9.49 0.93
C THR A 156 -6.81 -8.01 1.18
N TRP A 157 -7.50 -7.12 0.47
CA TRP A 157 -7.30 -5.68 0.61
C TRP A 157 -7.89 -5.12 1.91
N LEU A 158 -8.96 -5.68 2.45
CA LEU A 158 -9.47 -5.34 3.78
C LEU A 158 -8.49 -5.78 4.88
N LEU A 159 -7.87 -6.95 4.74
CA LEU A 159 -6.80 -7.39 5.63
C LEU A 159 -5.60 -6.43 5.57
N ALA A 160 -5.17 -6.05 4.36
CA ALA A 160 -4.15 -5.02 4.17
C ALA A 160 -4.56 -3.67 4.79
N GLY A 161 -5.84 -3.31 4.71
CA GLY A 161 -6.42 -2.14 5.38
C GLY A 161 -6.35 -2.20 6.90
N ALA A 162 -6.61 -3.34 7.51
CA ALA A 162 -6.46 -3.52 8.96
C ALA A 162 -4.98 -3.35 9.38
N LEU A 163 -4.05 -3.96 8.64
CA LEU A 163 -2.61 -3.79 8.87
C LEU A 163 -2.17 -2.33 8.62
N PHE A 164 -2.73 -1.66 7.62
CA PHE A 164 -2.51 -0.24 7.36
C PHE A 164 -2.91 0.57 8.59
N GLY A 165 -4.12 0.40 9.10
CA GLY A 165 -4.62 1.16 10.25
C GLY A 165 -3.74 1.00 11.49
N VAL A 166 -3.38 -0.24 11.85
CA VAL A 166 -2.51 -0.50 13.01
C VAL A 166 -1.11 0.08 12.80
N GLY A 167 -0.48 -0.20 11.64
CA GLY A 167 0.88 0.28 11.35
C GLY A 167 0.96 1.79 11.23
N ALA A 168 0.00 2.42 10.56
CA ALA A 168 -0.05 3.87 10.40
C ALA A 168 -0.31 4.58 11.73
N TRP A 169 -1.10 4.01 12.65
CA TRP A 169 -1.24 4.52 14.01
C TRP A 169 0.10 4.51 14.79
N ILE A 170 0.89 3.45 14.65
CA ILE A 170 2.23 3.39 15.30
C ILE A 170 3.15 4.46 14.69
N ILE A 171 3.15 4.62 13.36
CA ILE A 171 3.93 5.64 12.65
C ILE A 171 3.52 7.05 13.12
N ASP A 172 2.22 7.31 13.20
CA ASP A 172 1.65 8.57 13.66
C ASP A 172 2.06 8.91 15.10
N ARG A 173 1.97 7.93 16.01
CA ARG A 173 2.39 8.10 17.41
C ARG A 173 3.88 8.42 17.55
N LEU A 174 4.72 7.81 16.71
CA LEU A 174 6.15 8.12 16.68
C LEU A 174 6.40 9.50 16.08
N ASN A 175 5.71 9.84 14.99
CA ASN A 175 5.83 11.12 14.31
C ASN A 175 5.47 12.30 15.25
N ALA A 176 4.39 12.18 16.01
CA ALA A 176 3.92 13.16 16.98
C ALA A 176 4.69 13.12 18.33
N SER A 177 5.70 12.25 18.47
CA SER A 177 6.45 12.11 19.73
C SER A 177 7.23 13.40 20.07
N PRO A 178 7.26 13.82 21.35
CA PRO A 178 8.09 14.94 21.80
C PRO A 178 9.61 14.63 21.73
N ASN A 179 9.99 13.36 21.61
CA ASN A 179 11.38 12.99 21.43
C ASN A 179 11.80 13.20 19.95
N PRO A 180 12.76 14.10 19.65
CA PRO A 180 13.13 14.45 18.28
C PRO A 180 13.71 13.27 17.49
N ILE A 181 14.38 12.32 18.15
CA ILE A 181 14.94 11.12 17.50
C ILE A 181 13.81 10.18 17.09
N ALA A 182 12.87 9.92 18.00
CA ALA A 182 11.71 9.06 17.74
C ALA A 182 10.82 9.67 16.65
N SER A 183 10.60 10.99 16.71
CA SER A 183 9.85 11.76 15.72
C SER A 183 10.49 11.68 14.33
N LYS A 184 11.81 11.91 14.22
CA LYS A 184 12.52 11.96 12.93
C LYS A 184 12.79 10.58 12.32
N TYR A 185 13.26 9.62 13.12
CA TYR A 185 13.71 8.32 12.61
C TYR A 185 12.75 7.18 12.92
N GLY A 186 11.99 7.25 14.02
CA GLY A 186 11.09 6.18 14.43
C GLY A 186 9.99 5.91 13.41
N ALA A 187 9.36 6.97 12.87
CA ALA A 187 8.34 6.85 11.84
C ALA A 187 8.85 6.10 10.59
N TRP A 188 10.07 6.43 10.13
CA TRP A 188 10.71 5.77 9.00
C TRP A 188 11.15 4.34 9.31
N ALA A 189 11.74 4.11 10.48
CA ALA A 189 12.18 2.78 10.90
C ALA A 189 11.00 1.80 11.00
N VAL A 190 9.86 2.22 11.56
CA VAL A 190 8.65 1.41 11.62
C VAL A 190 8.05 1.20 10.23
N SER A 191 7.93 2.25 9.41
CA SER A 191 7.42 2.13 8.04
C SER A 191 8.22 1.12 7.21
N LEU A 192 9.55 1.23 7.22
CA LEU A 192 10.44 0.34 6.47
C LEU A 192 10.45 -1.08 7.03
N SER A 193 10.50 -1.26 8.35
CA SER A 193 10.52 -2.59 8.97
C SER A 193 9.21 -3.35 8.75
N LEU A 194 8.06 -2.71 9.00
CA LEU A 194 6.76 -3.33 8.74
C LEU A 194 6.55 -3.58 7.24
N GLY A 195 6.87 -2.60 6.40
CA GLY A 195 6.75 -2.73 4.94
C GLY A 195 7.61 -3.87 4.39
N LEU A 196 8.87 -3.95 4.79
CA LEU A 196 9.77 -5.03 4.38
C LEU A 196 9.27 -6.39 4.87
N THR A 197 8.77 -6.47 6.10
CA THR A 197 8.23 -7.72 6.67
C THR A 197 7.05 -8.22 5.85
N VAL A 198 6.11 -7.34 5.51
CA VAL A 198 4.91 -7.72 4.75
C VAL A 198 5.24 -8.10 3.31
N VAL A 199 6.14 -7.37 2.65
CA VAL A 199 6.60 -7.72 1.29
C VAL A 199 7.37 -9.04 1.29
N ALA A 200 8.28 -9.25 2.25
CA ALA A 200 9.02 -10.50 2.37
C ALA A 200 8.08 -11.68 2.65
N PHE A 201 7.07 -11.49 3.49
CA PHE A 201 6.05 -12.51 3.73
C PHE A 201 5.25 -12.85 2.46
N ALA A 202 4.84 -11.85 1.68
CA ALA A 202 4.12 -12.08 0.43
C ALA A 202 4.99 -12.69 -0.69
N ALA A 203 6.30 -12.44 -0.67
CA ALA A 203 7.23 -12.92 -1.70
C ALA A 203 7.82 -14.31 -1.41
N PHE A 204 7.94 -14.69 -0.13
CA PHE A 204 8.64 -15.91 0.29
C PHE A 204 7.81 -16.79 1.22
N GLY A 205 6.63 -16.35 1.65
CA GLY A 205 5.74 -17.12 2.51
C GLY A 205 5.24 -18.40 1.82
N PRO A 206 4.81 -19.44 2.56
CA PRO A 206 4.27 -20.65 1.95
C PRO A 206 3.04 -20.31 1.09
N PRO A 207 3.01 -20.67 -0.21
CA PRO A 207 1.92 -20.32 -1.12
C PRO A 207 0.53 -20.71 -0.60
N GLU A 208 0.43 -21.89 0.02
CA GLU A 208 -0.81 -22.38 0.62
C GLU A 208 -1.30 -21.52 1.78
N THR A 209 -0.39 -20.96 2.56
CA THR A 209 -0.75 -20.01 3.62
C THR A 209 -1.22 -18.70 3.01
N LEU A 210 -0.55 -18.21 1.97
CA LEU A 210 -0.92 -16.99 1.27
C LEU A 210 -2.28 -17.12 0.57
N ARG A 211 -2.58 -18.29 -0.02
CA ARG A 211 -3.86 -18.57 -0.67
C ARG A 211 -5.04 -18.41 0.29
N ASN A 212 -4.88 -18.83 1.54
CA ASN A 212 -5.93 -18.74 2.58
C ASN A 212 -6.16 -17.31 3.10
N LEU A 213 -5.35 -16.33 2.69
CA LEU A 213 -5.48 -14.92 3.09
C LEU A 213 -6.30 -14.08 2.10
N GLY A 214 -6.79 -14.68 1.01
CA GLY A 214 -7.64 -14.02 0.01
C GLY A 214 -9.01 -14.63 -0.14
#